data_AF-A0A967LFI4-F1
#
_entry.id   AF-A0A967LFI4-F1
#
_cell.length_a   1.000
_cell.length_b   1.000
_cell.length_c   1.000
_cell.angle_alpha   90.00
_cell.angle_beta   90.00
_cell.angle_gamma   90.00
#
_symmetry.space_group_name_H-M   'P 1'
#
loop_
_entity.id
_entity.type
_entity.pdbx_description
1 polymer ?
#
loop_
_entity_poly.entity_id
_entity_poly.type
_entity_poly.pdbx_seq_one_letter_code
_entity_poly.pdbx_strand_id
1 'polypeptide(L)'
;IAPQCSRGGIGWSGPIAQAVISLIDDILREVAGADPKRVYLTGYSLGAYGTYNLLAMKPDLFAAAIPAAGGGNTAIAPRLRGIDIWIYHGVHDVSVPVKAAREMAAALKNAGVSVQYTEMPFDHSIPGKVFFQEKVHKWLFQQKRE
;
A
#
# COMPACT_ATOMS: atom_id res chain seq x y z
N ILE A 1 -0.04 -8.21 9.22
CA ILE A 1 0.29 -9.54 8.65
C ILE A 1 1.10 -9.38 7.36
N ALA A 2 1.97 -10.33 7.01
CA ALA A 2 2.79 -10.28 5.79
C ALA A 2 2.72 -11.63 5.04
N PRO A 3 1.63 -11.88 4.29
CA PRO A 3 1.42 -13.16 3.61
C PRO A 3 2.43 -13.34 2.46
N GLN A 4 3.12 -14.48 2.44
CA GLN A 4 4.01 -14.83 1.33
C GLN A 4 3.20 -15.21 0.08
N CYS A 5 3.66 -14.78 -1.08
CA CYS A 5 3.15 -15.28 -2.35
C CYS A 5 3.52 -16.76 -2.52
N SER A 6 2.62 -17.53 -3.14
CA SER A 6 2.94 -18.90 -3.53
C SER A 6 4.13 -18.94 -4.50
N ARG A 7 4.84 -20.08 -4.52
CA ARG A 7 5.96 -20.27 -5.44
C ARG A 7 5.46 -20.17 -6.88
N GLY A 8 5.97 -19.20 -7.64
CA GLY A 8 5.53 -18.90 -9.01
C GLY A 8 4.32 -17.96 -9.13
N GLY A 9 3.74 -17.50 -8.01
CA GLY A 9 2.66 -16.51 -8.00
C GLY A 9 3.16 -15.08 -8.26
N ILE A 10 2.32 -14.27 -8.92
CA ILE A 10 2.61 -12.86 -9.22
C ILE A 10 1.84 -11.99 -8.21
N GLY A 11 2.48 -11.70 -7.07
CA GLY A 11 2.00 -10.74 -6.07
C GLY A 11 0.70 -11.13 -5.35
N TRP A 12 0.10 -10.17 -4.65
CA TRP A 12 -1.22 -10.33 -4.03
C TRP A 12 -2.29 -9.97 -5.06
N SER A 13 -2.66 -10.95 -5.88
CA SER A 13 -3.68 -10.82 -6.92
C SER A 13 -4.58 -12.06 -6.95
N GLY A 14 -5.77 -11.95 -7.55
CA GLY A 14 -6.69 -13.06 -7.74
C GLY A 14 -7.02 -13.81 -6.44
N PRO A 15 -6.94 -15.16 -6.42
CA PRO A 15 -7.23 -15.97 -5.23
C PRO A 15 -6.36 -15.63 -4.01
N ILE A 16 -5.10 -15.22 -4.21
CA ILE A 16 -4.21 -14.83 -3.10
C ILE A 16 -4.74 -13.56 -2.45
N ALA A 17 -5.11 -12.56 -3.24
CA ALA A 17 -5.69 -11.33 -2.70
C ALA A 17 -6.98 -11.62 -1.91
N GLN A 18 -7.84 -12.52 -2.41
CA GLN A 18 -9.04 -12.93 -1.69
C GLN A 18 -8.73 -13.59 -0.34
N ALA A 19 -7.73 -14.48 -0.29
CA ALA A 19 -7.31 -15.11 0.95
C ALA A 19 -6.75 -14.10 1.97
N VAL A 20 -6.00 -13.09 1.51
CA VAL A 20 -5.50 -12.02 2.39
C VAL A 20 -6.67 -11.22 2.97
N ILE A 21 -7.66 -10.85 2.16
CA ILE A 21 -8.85 -10.14 2.62
C ILE A 21 -9.63 -10.98 3.64
N SER A 22 -9.87 -12.26 3.36
CA SER A 22 -10.58 -13.14 4.30
C SER A 22 -9.84 -13.27 5.64
N LEU A 23 -8.50 -13.37 5.61
CA LEU A 23 -7.71 -13.37 6.83
C LEU A 23 -7.81 -12.06 7.62
N ILE A 24 -7.91 -10.90 6.94
CA ILE A 24 -8.15 -9.62 7.62
C ILE A 24 -9.54 -9.62 8.28
N ASP A 25 -10.57 -10.09 7.58
CA ASP A 25 -11.93 -10.19 8.13
C ASP A 25 -11.97 -11.10 9.37
N ASP A 26 -11.27 -12.23 9.34
CA ASP A 26 -11.15 -13.14 10.48
C ASP A 26 -10.44 -12.48 11.67
N ILE A 27 -9.33 -11.77 11.43
CA ILE A 27 -8.61 -11.02 12.47
C ILE A 27 -9.50 -9.95 13.11
N LEU A 28 -10.23 -9.18 12.30
CA LEU A 28 -11.14 -8.13 12.80
C LEU A 28 -12.28 -8.70 13.65
N ARG A 29 -12.69 -9.95 13.39
CA ARG A 29 -13.74 -10.64 14.16
C ARG A 29 -13.21 -11.27 15.45
N GLU A 30 -12.01 -11.84 15.40
CA GLU A 30 -11.52 -12.75 16.44
C GLU A 30 -10.52 -12.13 17.41
N VAL A 31 -9.79 -11.08 17.00
CA VAL A 31 -8.78 -10.44 17.84
C VAL A 31 -9.41 -9.30 18.64
N ALA A 32 -9.52 -9.49 19.95
CA ALA A 32 -9.99 -8.45 20.86
C ALA A 32 -9.17 -7.17 20.74
N GLY A 33 -9.84 -6.03 20.52
CA GLY A 33 -9.21 -4.72 20.35
C GLY A 33 -8.79 -4.36 18.92
N ALA A 34 -9.02 -5.24 17.93
CA ALA A 34 -8.88 -4.87 16.53
C ALA A 34 -9.95 -3.83 16.14
N ASP A 35 -9.52 -2.68 15.60
CA ASP A 35 -10.41 -1.58 15.20
C ASP A 35 -10.65 -1.61 13.67
N PRO A 36 -11.87 -1.91 13.20
CA PRO A 36 -12.20 -1.97 11.77
C PRO A 36 -12.15 -0.60 11.08
N LYS A 37 -12.01 0.50 11.82
CA LYS A 37 -11.77 1.84 11.26
C LYS A 37 -10.28 2.16 11.10
N ARG A 38 -9.39 1.28 11.55
CA ARG A 38 -7.93 1.47 11.57
C ARG A 38 -7.19 0.26 10.99
N VAL A 39 -7.61 -0.15 9.80
CA VAL A 39 -6.90 -1.16 9.02
C VAL A 39 -5.93 -0.47 8.09
N TYR A 40 -4.65 -0.79 8.22
CA TYR A 40 -3.58 -0.20 7.43
C TYR A 40 -2.92 -1.23 6.54
N LEU A 41 -2.49 -0.81 5.35
CA LEU A 41 -1.82 -1.70 4.41
C LEU A 41 -0.45 -1.15 4.00
N THR A 42 0.54 -2.02 3.92
CA THR A 42 1.87 -1.64 3.43
C THR A 42 2.49 -2.79 2.65
N GLY A 43 3.43 -2.45 1.79
CA GLY A 43 4.17 -3.43 1.01
C GLY A 43 5.36 -2.80 0.30
N TYR A 44 6.35 -3.64 0.01
CA TYR A 44 7.57 -3.27 -0.67
C TYR A 44 7.74 -4.05 -1.97
N SER A 45 8.22 -3.40 -3.03
CA SER A 45 8.50 -4.04 -4.32
C SER A 45 7.24 -4.72 -4.87
N LEU A 46 7.25 -6.04 -5.11
CA LEU A 46 6.06 -6.81 -5.45
C LEU A 46 4.89 -6.59 -4.46
N GLY A 47 5.19 -6.40 -3.18
CA GLY A 47 4.19 -6.09 -2.14
C GLY A 47 3.54 -4.71 -2.29
N ALA A 48 4.22 -3.73 -2.91
CA ALA A 48 3.62 -2.44 -3.21
C ALA A 48 2.59 -2.55 -4.35
N TYR A 49 2.86 -3.38 -5.37
CA TYR A 49 1.85 -3.74 -6.38
C TYR A 49 0.66 -4.46 -5.73
N GLY A 50 0.93 -5.42 -4.84
CA GLY A 50 -0.09 -6.11 -4.05
C GLY A 50 -0.92 -5.16 -3.17
N THR A 51 -0.28 -4.13 -2.61
CA THR A 51 -0.94 -3.09 -1.82
C THR A 51 -2.01 -2.40 -2.66
N TYR A 52 -1.66 -1.88 -3.84
CA TYR A 52 -2.63 -1.24 -4.73
C TYR A 52 -3.77 -2.17 -5.17
N ASN A 53 -3.46 -3.44 -5.44
CA ASN A 53 -4.48 -4.42 -5.81
C ASN A 53 -5.50 -4.66 -4.69
N LEU A 54 -5.02 -4.83 -3.45
CA LEU A 54 -5.89 -5.04 -2.29
C LEU A 54 -6.71 -3.78 -1.97
N LEU A 55 -6.12 -2.59 -2.08
CA LEU A 55 -6.84 -1.33 -1.95
C LEU A 55 -7.99 -1.24 -2.97
N ALA A 56 -7.74 -1.58 -4.23
CA ALA A 56 -8.78 -1.55 -5.26
C ALA A 56 -9.83 -2.65 -5.10
N MET A 57 -9.48 -3.77 -4.47
CA MET A 57 -10.37 -4.91 -4.22
C MET A 57 -11.34 -4.64 -3.07
N LYS A 58 -10.87 -3.96 -2.01
CA LYS A 58 -11.67 -3.60 -0.83
C LYS A 58 -11.40 -2.14 -0.42
N PRO A 59 -11.84 -1.15 -1.21
CA PRO A 59 -11.53 0.26 -0.95
C PRO A 59 -12.10 0.76 0.39
N ASP A 60 -13.21 0.18 0.84
CA ASP A 60 -13.86 0.56 2.10
C ASP A 60 -13.24 -0.09 3.34
N LEU A 61 -12.24 -0.96 3.19
CA LEU A 61 -11.62 -1.67 4.31
C LEU A 61 -10.48 -0.88 4.94
N PHE A 62 -9.67 -0.19 4.14
CA PHE A 62 -8.41 0.38 4.58
C PHE A 62 -8.54 1.87 4.90
N ALA A 63 -8.00 2.29 6.04
CA ALA A 63 -7.89 3.70 6.41
C ALA A 63 -6.71 4.37 5.70
N ALA A 64 -5.58 3.67 5.60
CA ALA A 64 -4.38 4.22 4.99
C ALA A 64 -3.43 3.16 4.44
N ALA A 65 -2.54 3.58 3.52
CA ALA A 65 -1.55 2.70 2.94
C ALA A 65 -0.17 3.33 2.67
N ILE A 66 0.87 2.48 2.73
CA ILE A 66 2.26 2.85 2.44
C ILE A 66 2.88 1.88 1.42
N PRO A 67 2.67 2.09 0.11
CA PRO A 67 3.38 1.35 -0.93
C PRO A 67 4.80 1.91 -1.11
N ALA A 68 5.81 1.04 -1.04
CA ALA A 68 7.22 1.40 -1.20
C ALA A 68 7.89 0.67 -2.38
N ALA A 69 8.66 1.38 -3.19
CA ALA A 69 9.44 0.84 -4.32
C ALA A 69 8.61 0.01 -5.32
N GLY A 70 7.42 0.48 -5.67
CA GLY A 70 6.49 -0.23 -6.56
C GLY A 70 5.72 0.68 -7.51
N GLY A 71 4.70 0.10 -8.14
CA GLY A 71 3.74 0.79 -9.00
C GLY A 71 2.38 0.11 -8.94
N GLY A 72 1.46 0.55 -9.78
CA GLY A 72 0.11 -0.01 -9.85
C GLY A 72 -0.57 0.36 -11.17
N ASN A 73 -1.78 -0.18 -11.37
CA ASN A 73 -2.62 0.24 -12.47
C ASN A 73 -3.25 1.61 -12.14
N THR A 74 -2.82 2.67 -12.82
CA THR A 74 -3.30 4.05 -12.59
C THR A 74 -4.80 4.22 -12.77
N ALA A 75 -5.46 3.35 -13.54
CA ALA A 75 -6.91 3.37 -13.72
C ALA A 75 -7.71 3.08 -12.43
N ILE A 76 -7.09 2.50 -11.40
CA ILE A 76 -7.76 2.23 -10.13
C ILE A 76 -7.88 3.48 -9.25
N ALA A 77 -7.13 4.55 -9.54
CA ALA A 77 -7.01 5.71 -8.65
C ALA A 77 -8.36 6.32 -8.21
N PRO A 78 -9.39 6.47 -9.07
CA PRO A 78 -10.70 6.98 -8.66
C PRO A 78 -11.43 6.13 -7.61
N ARG A 79 -11.10 4.84 -7.51
CA ARG A 79 -11.67 3.91 -6.52
C ARG A 79 -11.03 4.04 -5.14
N LEU A 80 -9.90 4.71 -5.03
CA LEU A 80 -9.12 4.81 -3.79
C LEU A 80 -9.40 6.10 -3.00
N ARG A 81 -10.49 6.81 -3.35
CA ARG A 81 -10.93 7.99 -2.59
C ARG A 81 -11.34 7.58 -1.18
N GLY A 82 -11.01 8.43 -0.21
CA GLY A 82 -11.24 8.16 1.22
C GLY A 82 -10.15 7.32 1.88
N ILE A 83 -9.09 6.94 1.15
CA ILE A 83 -7.92 6.25 1.69
C ILE A 83 -6.74 7.21 1.67
N ASP A 84 -6.05 7.37 2.80
CA ASP A 84 -4.81 8.16 2.87
C ASP A 84 -3.61 7.31 2.39
N ILE A 85 -2.88 7.78 1.37
CA ILE A 85 -1.79 7.01 0.77
C ILE A 85 -0.47 7.79 0.87
N TRP A 86 0.60 7.16 1.38
CA TRP A 86 1.95 7.71 1.35
C TRP A 86 2.90 6.81 0.57
N ILE A 87 3.28 7.27 -0.62
CA ILE A 87 4.15 6.54 -1.53
C ILE A 87 5.62 6.89 -1.26
N TYR A 88 6.48 5.86 -1.19
CA TYR A 88 7.93 6.01 -1.13
C TYR A 88 8.61 5.30 -2.30
N HIS A 89 9.61 5.94 -2.92
CA HIS A 89 10.37 5.30 -4.01
C HIS A 89 11.82 5.79 -4.11
N GLY A 90 12.75 4.93 -4.49
CA GLY A 90 14.16 5.30 -4.73
C GLY A 90 14.37 5.85 -6.14
N VAL A 91 15.04 6.99 -6.29
CA VAL A 91 15.28 7.60 -7.62
C VAL A 91 16.27 6.83 -8.48
N HIS A 92 17.11 5.99 -7.86
CA HIS A 92 18.09 5.13 -8.53
C HIS A 92 17.63 3.68 -8.61
N ASP A 93 16.34 3.41 -8.38
CA ASP A 93 15.76 2.08 -8.47
C ASP A 93 15.76 1.59 -9.93
N VAL A 94 16.63 0.63 -10.22
CA VAL A 94 16.75 -0.02 -11.53
C VAL A 94 15.85 -1.26 -11.67
N SER A 95 15.33 -1.78 -10.56
CA SER A 95 14.45 -2.96 -10.54
C SER A 95 13.01 -2.56 -10.84
N VAL A 96 12.53 -1.50 -10.18
CA VAL A 96 11.25 -0.86 -10.46
C VAL A 96 11.52 0.61 -10.73
N PRO A 97 11.52 1.05 -12.00
CA PRO A 97 11.81 2.45 -12.33
C PRO A 97 10.90 3.41 -11.57
N VAL A 98 11.48 4.47 -10.98
CA VAL A 98 10.76 5.50 -10.21
C VAL A 98 9.56 6.12 -10.95
N LYS A 99 9.59 6.08 -12.30
CA LYS A 99 8.46 6.45 -13.17
C LYS A 99 7.15 5.79 -12.76
N ALA A 100 7.17 4.52 -12.33
CA ALA A 100 5.96 3.79 -11.92
C ALA A 100 5.27 4.44 -10.71
N ALA A 101 6.05 4.88 -9.71
CA ALA A 101 5.51 5.60 -8.54
C ALA A 101 5.06 7.02 -8.89
N ARG A 102 5.80 7.73 -9.76
CA ARG A 102 5.41 9.07 -10.25
C ARG A 102 4.05 9.03 -10.94
N GLU A 103 3.82 8.05 -11.82
CA GLU A 103 2.56 7.86 -12.55
C GLU A 103 1.40 7.56 -11.59
N MET A 104 1.61 6.68 -10.61
CA MET A 104 0.59 6.41 -9.58
C MET A 104 0.29 7.64 -8.72
N ALA A 105 1.31 8.37 -8.26
CA ALA A 105 1.12 9.59 -7.48
C ALA A 105 0.32 10.64 -8.27
N ALA A 106 0.63 10.82 -9.55
CA ALA A 106 -0.11 11.73 -10.43
C ALA A 106 -1.57 11.28 -10.63
N ALA A 107 -1.80 9.99 -10.87
CA ALA A 107 -3.15 9.46 -11.05
C ALA A 107 -4.02 9.60 -9.78
N LEU A 108 -3.46 9.31 -8.61
CA LEU A 108 -4.12 9.48 -7.31
C LEU A 108 -4.47 10.94 -7.03
N LYS A 109 -3.51 11.85 -7.26
CA LYS A 109 -3.72 13.28 -7.10
C LYS A 109 -4.82 13.79 -8.03
N ASN A 110 -4.80 13.39 -9.30
CA ASN A 110 -5.81 13.78 -10.29
C ASN A 110 -7.20 13.20 -9.97
N ALA A 111 -7.25 12.04 -9.31
CA ALA A 111 -8.49 11.45 -8.85
C ALA A 111 -9.04 12.12 -7.58
N GLY A 112 -8.29 13.01 -6.92
CA GLY A 112 -8.69 13.61 -5.64
C GLY A 112 -8.48 12.69 -4.44
N VAL A 113 -7.56 11.73 -4.53
CA VAL A 113 -7.14 10.91 -3.40
C VAL A 113 -6.14 11.70 -2.55
N SER A 114 -6.24 11.59 -1.22
CA SER A 114 -5.25 12.11 -0.29
C SER A 114 -3.94 11.33 -0.44
N VAL A 115 -2.97 11.91 -1.15
CA VAL A 115 -1.70 11.25 -1.46
C VAL A 115 -0.50 12.11 -1.08
N GLN A 116 0.42 11.52 -0.33
CA GLN A 116 1.78 12.01 -0.13
C GLN A 116 2.76 11.19 -0.97
N TYR A 117 3.79 11.83 -1.52
CA TYR A 117 4.81 11.16 -2.32
C TYR A 117 6.20 11.60 -1.90
N THR A 118 7.10 10.64 -1.69
CA THR A 118 8.49 10.88 -1.30
C THR A 118 9.44 10.07 -2.17
N GLU A 119 10.28 10.79 -2.92
CA GLU A 119 11.43 10.22 -3.61
C GLU A 119 12.65 10.25 -2.70
N MET A 120 13.45 9.17 -2.72
CA MET A 120 14.65 9.04 -1.90
C MET A 120 15.89 8.84 -2.78
N PRO A 121 17.06 9.38 -2.41
CA PRO A 121 18.31 9.26 -3.17
C PRO A 121 18.96 7.86 -3.01
N PHE A 122 18.18 6.79 -3.21
CA PHE A 122 18.60 5.40 -3.04
C PHE A 122 18.11 4.54 -4.22
N ASP A 123 18.63 3.31 -4.28
CA ASP A 123 18.21 2.27 -5.21
C ASP A 123 16.91 1.57 -4.75
N HIS A 124 16.67 0.34 -5.19
CA HIS A 124 15.52 -0.45 -4.77
C HIS A 124 15.46 -0.68 -3.25
N SER A 125 16.61 -0.71 -2.55
CA SER A 125 16.75 -1.17 -1.16
C SER A 125 16.38 -0.11 -0.11
N ILE A 126 15.13 0.36 -0.16
CA ILE A 126 14.57 1.36 0.76
C ILE A 126 13.70 0.86 1.93
N PRO A 127 13.28 -0.42 2.10
CA PRO A 127 12.34 -0.79 3.17
C PRO A 127 12.75 -0.35 4.56
N GLY A 128 13.99 -0.67 4.98
CA GLY A 128 14.49 -0.26 6.30
C GLY A 128 14.69 1.24 6.43
N LYS A 129 14.81 1.96 5.30
CA LYS A 129 14.88 3.42 5.29
C LYS A 129 13.49 4.05 5.42
N VAL A 130 12.42 3.38 5.01
CA VAL A 130 11.03 3.85 5.10
C VAL A 130 10.41 3.44 6.43
N PHE A 131 10.35 2.13 6.70
CA PHE A 131 9.56 1.55 7.78
C PHE A 131 10.20 1.63 9.16
N PHE A 132 11.40 2.20 9.29
CA PHE A 132 12.00 2.53 10.59
C PHE A 132 11.95 4.03 10.92
N GLN A 133 11.32 4.84 10.07
CA GLN A 133 11.13 6.26 10.35
C GLN A 133 9.96 6.45 11.32
N GLU A 134 10.19 7.09 12.46
CA GLU A 134 9.14 7.38 13.44
C GLU A 134 7.98 8.17 12.82
N LYS A 135 8.27 9.12 11.91
CA LYS A 135 7.23 9.91 11.22
C LYS A 135 6.29 9.06 10.37
N VAL A 136 6.76 7.94 9.82
CA VAL A 136 5.96 7.02 9.00
C VAL A 136 4.91 6.34 9.89
N HIS A 137 5.32 5.88 11.07
CA HIS A 137 4.40 5.29 12.04
C HIS A 137 3.43 6.32 12.63
N LYS A 138 3.92 7.50 13.01
CA LYS A 138 3.09 8.59 13.54
C LYS A 138 2.00 8.99 12.54
N TRP A 139 2.38 9.17 11.28
CA TRP A 139 1.41 9.45 10.22
C TRP A 139 0.42 8.30 10.04
N LEU A 140 0.89 7.06 9.94
CA LEU A 140 0.01 5.91 9.71
C LEU A 140 -1.05 5.75 10.79
N PHE A 141 -0.67 5.85 12.07
CA PHE A 141 -1.57 5.66 13.20
C PHE A 141 -2.49 6.85 13.50
N GLN A 142 -2.27 8.00 12.85
CA GLN A 142 -3.21 9.12 12.89
C GLN A 142 -4.42 8.88 11.97
N GLN A 143 -4.28 8.02 10.95
CA GLN A 143 -5.33 7.80 9.97
C GLN A 143 -6.46 6.96 10.55
N LYS A 144 -7.69 7.27 10.14
CA LYS A 144 -8.88 6.53 10.55
C LYS A 144 -9.95 6.70 9.48
N ARG A 145 -10.59 5.61 9.09
CA ARG A 145 -11.76 5.66 8.22
C ARG A 145 -12.93 6.32 8.95
N GLU A 146 -13.64 7.23 8.30
CA GLU A 146 -14.85 7.88 8.84
C GLU A 146 -15.92 6.86 9.26
#